data_AF-A0A850XJ62-F1
#
_entry.id   AF-A0A850XJ62-F1
#
_cell.length_a   1.000
_cell.length_b   1.000
_cell.length_c   1.000
_cell.angle_alpha   90.00
_cell.angle_beta   90.00
_cell.angle_gamma   90.00
#
_symmetry.space_group_name_H-M   'P 1'
#
loop_
_entity.id
_entity.type
_entity.pdbx_description
1 polymer ?
#
loop_
_entity_poly.entity_id
_entity_poly.type
_entity_poly.pdbx_seq_one_letter_code
_entity_poly.pdbx_strand_id
1 'polypeptide(L)'
;PDVIIEAQFDDDDAEHGQDHFQDTLTDDVKKLSLDGGEKGKTVGIGDVHGTKQDDGPKVNDPRLLPDNCLQRTAKVVYILEKKHSRAATGFIKLLADKNSELFRRCAMFSPVDHRVPRAYVSLADCPADFVTRPEDYSNTLFICRIVDWKEDSNFATGQLAKSLGQAGEIEPETEGILMEYGVDFSDFSPEALECLPQNLPWVIPSGELAKRRDLR
;
A
#
# COMPACT_ATOMS: atom_id res chain seq x y z
N PRO A 1 11.46 8.10 3.26
CA PRO A 1 11.35 7.72 4.70
C PRO A 1 12.75 7.45 5.19
N ASP A 2 13.28 8.31 6.05
CA ASP A 2 14.60 8.13 6.65
C ASP A 2 14.48 7.10 7.78
N VAL A 3 15.14 5.95 7.61
CA VAL A 3 15.25 4.91 8.62
C VAL A 3 16.57 5.13 9.34
N ILE A 4 16.50 5.58 10.59
CA ILE A 4 17.67 5.59 11.48
C ILE A 4 17.83 4.14 11.96
N ILE A 5 18.93 3.50 11.57
CA ILE A 5 19.31 2.15 12.02
C ILE A 5 20.35 2.33 13.13
N GLU A 6 19.95 2.13 14.38
CA GLU A 6 20.92 1.82 15.44
C GLU A 6 21.23 0.32 15.34
N ALA A 7 22.47 0.00 14.96
CA ALA A 7 22.98 -1.37 14.96
C ALA A 7 23.44 -1.72 16.37
N GLN A 8 22.77 -2.68 17.01
CA GLN A 8 23.37 -3.44 18.11
C GLN A 8 24.19 -4.57 17.47
N PHE A 9 25.49 -4.56 17.75
CA PHE A 9 26.38 -5.68 17.50
C PHE A 9 26.33 -6.59 18.73
N ASP A 10 25.81 -7.80 18.58
CA ASP A 10 26.05 -8.88 19.54
C ASP A 10 27.34 -9.58 19.11
N ASP A 11 28.38 -9.37 19.90
CA ASP A 11 29.67 -10.04 19.83
C ASP A 11 29.65 -11.09 20.94
N ASP A 12 29.47 -12.37 20.61
CA ASP A 12 29.72 -13.47 21.54
C ASP A 12 30.00 -14.78 20.77
N ASP A 13 31.28 -15.03 20.54
CA ASP A 13 31.84 -16.35 20.25
C ASP A 13 32.09 -17.10 21.57
N ALA A 14 31.47 -18.27 21.76
CA ALA A 14 32.14 -19.56 22.08
C ALA A 14 31.28 -20.57 22.86
N GLU A 15 31.26 -21.79 22.30
CA GLU A 15 31.29 -23.13 22.92
C GLU A 15 30.05 -23.81 23.55
N HIS A 16 29.61 -24.86 22.83
CA HIS A 16 29.34 -26.24 23.25
C HIS A 16 28.32 -26.53 24.37
N GLY A 17 27.21 -27.16 23.96
CA GLY A 17 26.37 -27.98 24.83
C GLY A 17 25.25 -28.65 24.03
N GLN A 18 25.38 -29.95 23.76
CA GLN A 18 24.31 -30.80 23.24
C GLN A 18 23.16 -30.83 24.23
N ASP A 19 21.90 -30.74 23.76
CA ASP A 19 20.87 -31.68 24.19
C ASP A 19 19.67 -31.71 23.25
N HIS A 20 19.07 -32.89 23.23
CA HIS A 20 18.28 -33.49 22.18
C HIS A 20 16.82 -33.55 22.64
N PHE A 21 15.86 -32.89 21.97
CA PHE A 21 14.45 -33.28 22.05
C PHE A 21 13.69 -32.98 20.76
N GLN A 22 13.19 -34.06 20.16
CA GLN A 22 12.21 -34.08 19.09
C GLN A 22 10.84 -33.73 19.68
N ASP A 23 10.03 -32.92 19.01
CA ASP A 23 8.73 -33.42 18.58
C ASP A 23 8.15 -32.67 17.37
N THR A 24 7.40 -33.47 16.63
CA THR A 24 6.88 -33.35 15.28
C THR A 24 5.58 -32.53 15.21
N LEU A 25 5.33 -31.87 14.06
CA LEU A 25 4.09 -31.94 13.24
C LEU A 25 3.91 -30.67 12.38
N THR A 26 4.38 -30.69 11.13
CA THR A 26 3.85 -29.84 10.04
C THR A 26 4.11 -30.48 8.67
N ASP A 27 3.09 -31.17 8.15
CA ASP A 27 2.77 -31.37 6.73
C ASP A 27 1.28 -31.01 6.65
N ASP A 28 0.76 -30.12 5.82
CA ASP A 28 0.82 -30.05 4.37
C ASP A 28 0.33 -28.64 3.95
N VAL A 29 1.05 -27.91 3.08
CA VAL A 29 0.48 -27.19 1.91
C VAL A 29 1.65 -26.81 0.98
N LYS A 30 1.92 -27.65 -0.01
CA LYS A 30 2.58 -27.25 -1.26
C LYS A 30 1.79 -27.79 -2.43
N LYS A 31 0.99 -26.94 -3.08
CA LYS A 31 0.76 -27.01 -4.53
C LYS A 31 0.04 -25.75 -4.99
N LEU A 32 0.65 -25.00 -5.90
CA LEU A 32 0.06 -24.39 -7.09
C LEU A 32 0.99 -23.28 -7.60
N SER A 33 1.89 -23.63 -8.52
CA SER A 33 2.33 -22.74 -9.60
C SER A 33 2.73 -23.61 -10.79
N LEU A 34 1.93 -23.51 -11.86
CA LEU A 34 2.21 -24.07 -13.17
C LEU A 34 2.56 -22.91 -14.11
N ASP A 35 3.81 -22.93 -14.54
CA ASP A 35 4.38 -22.77 -15.88
C ASP A 35 3.65 -22.02 -17.02
N GLY A 36 4.45 -21.22 -17.70
CA GLY A 36 4.34 -20.80 -19.11
C GLY A 36 5.64 -20.05 -19.45
N GLY A 37 6.44 -20.34 -20.46
CA GLY A 37 6.39 -21.28 -21.58
C GLY A 37 6.78 -20.50 -22.84
N GLU A 38 7.94 -20.76 -23.44
CA GLU A 38 8.17 -20.44 -24.86
C GLU A 38 9.28 -21.30 -25.51
N LYS A 39 8.97 -21.80 -26.72
CA LYS A 39 9.79 -22.68 -27.56
C LYS A 39 10.37 -21.88 -28.74
N GLY A 40 11.63 -22.15 -29.08
CA GLY A 40 12.22 -21.87 -30.40
C GLY A 40 13.15 -23.02 -30.80
N LYS A 41 13.00 -23.55 -32.02
CA LYS A 41 13.60 -24.81 -32.51
C LYS A 41 14.18 -24.56 -33.90
N THR A 42 15.44 -24.94 -34.17
CA THR A 42 15.92 -25.49 -35.47
C THR A 42 17.38 -26.01 -35.39
N VAL A 43 17.72 -26.85 -36.37
CA VAL A 43 18.71 -27.95 -36.40
C VAL A 43 19.90 -27.63 -37.34
N GLY A 44 21.09 -28.20 -37.09
CA GLY A 44 22.19 -28.27 -38.08
C GLY A 44 23.47 -28.95 -37.53
N ILE A 45 24.06 -29.88 -38.30
CA ILE A 45 25.02 -30.95 -37.92
C ILE A 45 26.51 -30.56 -38.09
N GLY A 46 27.42 -31.12 -37.28
CA GLY A 46 28.74 -31.60 -37.76
C GLY A 46 30.04 -31.06 -37.11
N ASP A 47 30.58 -31.84 -36.16
CA ASP A 47 31.99 -32.22 -35.88
C ASP A 47 33.18 -31.22 -35.68
N VAL A 48 33.78 -31.36 -34.48
CA VAL A 48 35.21 -31.66 -34.19
C VAL A 48 36.26 -30.52 -34.20
N HIS A 49 36.53 -29.92 -33.02
CA HIS A 49 37.81 -29.97 -32.26
C HIS A 49 37.77 -28.99 -31.07
N GLY A 50 38.23 -29.45 -29.90
CA GLY A 50 37.93 -28.83 -28.62
C GLY A 50 38.79 -27.65 -28.18
N THR A 51 38.33 -26.99 -27.11
CA THR A 51 39.14 -26.60 -25.95
C THR A 51 38.22 -26.09 -24.84
N LYS A 52 38.39 -26.66 -23.64
CA LYS A 52 38.01 -26.14 -22.31
C LYS A 52 36.62 -25.48 -22.17
N GLN A 53 35.66 -26.23 -21.62
CA GLN A 53 34.54 -25.63 -20.88
C GLN A 53 34.75 -25.89 -19.38
N ASP A 54 34.83 -24.77 -18.69
CA ASP A 54 34.85 -24.57 -17.27
C ASP A 54 33.57 -25.16 -16.65
N ASP A 55 33.71 -26.26 -15.90
CA ASP A 55 32.67 -26.74 -14.98
C ASP A 55 32.60 -25.77 -13.80
N GLY A 56 31.99 -24.60 -14.04
CA GLY A 56 31.68 -23.66 -12.99
C GLY A 56 30.72 -24.31 -11.99
N PRO A 57 31.04 -24.37 -10.69
CA PRO A 57 30.14 -24.95 -9.72
C PRO A 57 28.86 -24.11 -9.68
N LYS A 58 27.69 -24.78 -9.72
CA LYS A 58 26.39 -24.17 -9.44
C LYS A 58 26.36 -23.68 -7.99
N VAL A 59 26.99 -22.54 -7.72
CA VAL A 59 27.00 -21.89 -6.41
C VAL A 59 25.77 -20.99 -6.34
N ASN A 60 24.64 -21.60 -5.95
CA ASN A 60 23.53 -20.87 -5.36
C ASN A 60 23.55 -21.08 -3.83
N ASP A 61 24.74 -21.17 -3.23
CA ASP A 61 24.87 -21.08 -1.78
C ASP A 61 25.09 -19.61 -1.41
N PRO A 62 24.09 -18.92 -0.83
CA PRO A 62 24.21 -17.51 -0.48
C PRO A 62 25.34 -17.24 0.52
N ARG A 63 25.85 -18.26 1.23
CA ARG A 63 26.98 -18.14 2.16
C ARG A 63 28.34 -18.06 1.46
N LEU A 64 28.39 -18.34 0.16
CA LEU A 64 29.60 -18.25 -0.66
C LEU A 64 29.63 -16.98 -1.52
N LEU A 65 28.59 -16.14 -1.43
CA LEU A 65 28.55 -14.85 -2.11
C LEU A 65 29.35 -13.83 -1.30
N PRO A 66 30.14 -12.96 -1.95
CA PRO A 66 30.81 -11.88 -1.23
C PRO A 66 29.77 -10.94 -0.61
N ASP A 67 30.11 -10.33 0.53
CA ASP A 67 29.18 -9.50 1.31
C ASP A 67 28.57 -8.33 0.52
N ASN A 68 29.24 -7.85 -0.53
CA ASN A 68 28.72 -6.81 -1.43
C ASN A 68 27.54 -7.27 -2.31
N CYS A 69 27.28 -8.58 -2.37
CA CYS A 69 26.15 -9.18 -3.05
C CYS A 69 25.01 -9.55 -2.08
N LEU A 70 25.20 -9.38 -0.77
CA LEU A 70 24.21 -9.70 0.26
C LEU A 70 23.41 -8.46 0.66
N GLN A 71 22.08 -8.55 0.59
CA GLN A 71 21.17 -7.50 1.03
C GLN A 71 20.71 -7.77 2.47
N ARG A 72 20.96 -6.83 3.39
CA ARG A 72 20.40 -6.92 4.76
C ARG A 72 18.87 -6.88 4.71
N THR A 73 18.24 -7.75 5.49
CA THR A 73 16.77 -7.85 5.63
C THR A 73 16.36 -7.64 7.08
N ALA A 74 15.11 -7.25 7.29
CA ALA A 74 14.52 -7.05 8.61
C ALA A 74 13.01 -7.35 8.57
N LYS A 75 12.41 -7.54 9.75
CA LYS A 75 10.96 -7.73 9.91
C LYS A 75 10.39 -6.60 10.79
N VAL A 76 9.23 -6.08 10.39
CA VAL A 76 8.47 -5.14 11.23
C VAL A 76 7.90 -5.90 12.43
N VAL A 77 8.25 -5.47 13.64
CA VAL A 77 7.76 -6.05 14.91
C VAL A 77 6.76 -5.14 15.63
N TYR A 78 6.76 -3.84 15.32
CA TYR A 78 5.87 -2.86 15.94
C TYR A 78 5.74 -1.61 15.04
N ILE A 79 4.64 -0.87 15.22
CA ILE A 79 4.39 0.42 14.55
C ILE A 79 4.32 1.51 15.63
N LEU A 80 5.38 2.31 15.76
CA LEU A 80 5.44 3.41 16.73
C LEU A 80 4.42 4.51 16.43
N GLU A 81 4.31 4.90 15.17
CA GLU A 81 3.46 6.00 14.74
C GLU A 81 2.81 5.68 13.39
N LYS A 82 1.51 5.94 13.27
CA LYS A 82 0.72 5.74 12.05
C LYS A 82 0.64 7.06 11.26
N LYS A 83 1.67 7.36 10.46
CA LYS A 83 1.74 8.62 9.67
C LYS A 83 0.89 8.63 8.40
N HIS A 84 0.61 7.46 7.83
CA HIS A 84 -0.21 7.36 6.62
C HIS A 84 -1.65 7.83 6.92
N SER A 85 -2.28 8.57 5.99
CA SER A 85 -3.64 9.10 6.14
C SER A 85 -4.70 8.01 6.36
N ARG A 86 -4.39 6.79 5.91
CA ARG A 86 -5.28 5.61 5.85
C ARG A 86 -6.49 5.80 4.96
N ALA A 87 -6.59 6.89 4.21
CA ALA A 87 -7.54 7.05 3.13
C ALA A 87 -6.89 6.58 1.83
N ALA A 88 -7.66 5.93 0.97
CA ALA A 88 -7.22 5.54 -0.36
C ALA A 88 -8.36 5.66 -1.36
N THR A 89 -8.01 6.03 -2.59
CA THR A 89 -8.90 6.02 -3.74
C THR A 89 -8.86 4.65 -4.41
N GLY A 90 -10.01 4.14 -4.86
CA GLY A 90 -10.09 2.80 -5.43
C GLY A 90 -11.48 2.40 -5.89
N PHE A 91 -11.62 1.12 -6.23
CA PHE A 91 -12.82 0.53 -6.79
C PHE A 91 -13.41 -0.50 -5.86
N ILE A 92 -14.74 -0.66 -5.88
CA ILE A 92 -15.43 -1.72 -5.15
C ILE A 92 -15.83 -2.86 -6.09
N LYS A 93 -15.74 -4.11 -5.61
CA LYS A 93 -16.16 -5.32 -6.31
C LYS A 93 -16.84 -6.27 -5.34
N LEU A 94 -17.84 -7.01 -5.82
CA LEU A 94 -18.41 -8.11 -5.04
C LEU A 94 -17.35 -9.20 -4.83
N LEU A 95 -17.44 -9.91 -3.70
CA LEU A 95 -16.54 -11.03 -3.44
C LEU A 95 -16.82 -12.18 -4.42
N ALA A 96 -15.78 -12.95 -4.77
CA ALA A 96 -15.93 -14.05 -5.71
C ALA A 96 -16.70 -15.24 -5.11
N ASP A 97 -16.47 -15.52 -3.83
CA ASP A 97 -17.10 -16.65 -3.13
C ASP A 97 -18.49 -16.31 -2.61
N LYS A 98 -19.50 -16.66 -3.41
CA LYS A 98 -20.92 -16.37 -3.11
C LYS A 98 -21.49 -17.14 -1.91
N ASN A 99 -20.79 -18.18 -1.44
CA ASN A 99 -21.29 -19.05 -0.37
C ASN A 99 -20.85 -18.60 1.02
N SER A 100 -19.86 -17.71 1.12
CA SER A 100 -19.36 -17.19 2.38
C SER A 100 -20.32 -16.20 3.03
N GLU A 101 -20.44 -16.23 4.35
CA GLU A 101 -21.13 -15.17 5.11
C GLU A 101 -20.53 -13.79 4.86
N LEU A 102 -19.22 -13.71 4.56
CA LEU A 102 -18.56 -12.45 4.20
C LEU A 102 -19.11 -11.87 2.89
N PHE A 103 -19.43 -12.71 1.89
CA PHE A 103 -20.01 -12.24 0.63
C PHE A 103 -21.37 -11.57 0.82
N ARG A 104 -22.14 -12.02 1.81
CA ARG A 104 -23.46 -11.45 2.10
C ARG A 104 -23.41 -10.11 2.81
N ARG A 105 -22.25 -9.75 3.38
CA ARG A 105 -22.10 -8.57 4.25
C ARG A 105 -21.07 -7.57 3.76
N CYS A 106 -20.14 -7.99 2.92
CA CYS A 106 -18.98 -7.19 2.54
C CYS A 106 -18.72 -7.19 1.04
N ALA A 107 -18.14 -6.10 0.56
CA ALA A 107 -17.50 -5.97 -0.74
C ALA A 107 -15.97 -5.87 -0.58
N MET A 108 -15.24 -6.11 -1.67
CA MET A 108 -13.81 -5.87 -1.77
C MET A 108 -13.56 -4.46 -2.29
N PHE A 109 -12.85 -3.65 -1.52
CA PHE A 109 -12.25 -2.42 -1.99
C PHE A 109 -10.83 -2.69 -2.50
N SER A 110 -10.54 -2.20 -3.70
CA SER A 110 -9.24 -2.32 -4.39
C SER A 110 -8.65 -0.93 -4.59
N PRO A 111 -7.66 -0.52 -3.78
CA PRO A 111 -6.97 0.75 -3.94
C PRO A 111 -6.27 0.88 -5.31
N VAL A 112 -6.13 2.12 -5.79
CA VAL A 112 -5.28 2.45 -6.94
C VAL A 112 -3.79 2.36 -6.56
N ASP A 113 -3.42 2.84 -5.37
CA ASP A 113 -2.06 2.69 -4.85
C ASP A 113 -1.82 1.24 -4.39
N HIS A 114 -0.95 0.52 -5.13
CA HIS A 114 -0.57 -0.86 -4.86
C HIS A 114 0.18 -1.06 -3.53
N ARG A 115 0.64 0.02 -2.89
CA ARG A 115 1.25 -0.03 -1.55
C ARG A 115 0.19 -0.18 -0.45
N VAL A 116 -1.06 0.19 -0.74
CA VAL A 116 -2.19 0.06 0.18
C VAL A 116 -2.85 -1.31 0.00
N PRO A 117 -3.12 -2.06 1.08
CA PRO A 117 -3.76 -3.37 0.97
C PRO A 117 -5.21 -3.22 0.50
N ARG A 118 -5.72 -4.27 -0.15
CA ARG A 118 -7.18 -4.39 -0.37
C ARG A 118 -7.90 -4.51 0.97
N ALA A 119 -9.15 -4.05 1.00
CA ALA A 119 -9.93 -4.00 2.23
C ALA A 119 -11.34 -4.56 2.05
N TYR A 120 -11.87 -5.21 3.08
CA TYR A 120 -13.29 -5.49 3.19
C TYR A 120 -14.03 -4.24 3.64
N VAL A 121 -15.07 -3.87 2.90
CA VAL A 121 -15.99 -2.79 3.24
C VAL A 121 -17.40 -3.36 3.43
N SER A 122 -18.18 -2.80 4.35
CA SER A 122 -19.56 -3.23 4.56
C SER A 122 -20.41 -2.91 3.34
N LEU A 123 -21.27 -3.84 2.92
CA LEU A 123 -22.27 -3.57 1.88
C LEU A 123 -23.26 -2.48 2.30
N ALA A 124 -23.42 -2.23 3.61
CA ALA A 124 -24.23 -1.13 4.11
C ALA A 124 -23.63 0.25 3.81
N ASP A 125 -22.30 0.34 3.61
CA ASP A 125 -21.62 1.57 3.24
C ASP A 125 -21.56 1.76 1.71
N CYS A 126 -21.87 0.72 0.94
CA CYS A 126 -21.92 0.76 -0.52
C CYS A 126 -23.24 1.38 -1.03
N PRO A 127 -23.30 1.84 -2.29
CA PRO A 127 -24.55 2.22 -2.92
C PRO A 127 -25.59 1.08 -2.84
N ALA A 128 -26.86 1.41 -2.56
CA ALA A 128 -27.91 0.42 -2.31
C ALA A 128 -28.17 -0.53 -3.49
N ASP A 129 -27.95 -0.04 -4.72
CA ASP A 129 -28.07 -0.77 -5.97
C ASP A 129 -26.74 -1.41 -6.44
N PHE A 130 -25.65 -1.27 -5.69
CA PHE A 130 -24.37 -1.89 -6.02
C PHE A 130 -24.47 -3.42 -6.13
N VAL A 131 -25.22 -4.06 -5.24
CA VAL A 131 -25.38 -5.53 -5.23
C VAL A 131 -26.15 -6.02 -6.46
N THR A 132 -27.12 -5.25 -6.94
CA THR A 132 -27.95 -5.62 -8.10
C THR A 132 -27.28 -5.25 -9.41
N ARG A 133 -26.50 -4.15 -9.44
CA ARG A 133 -25.82 -3.62 -10.63
C ARG A 133 -24.35 -3.27 -10.35
N PRO A 134 -23.49 -4.26 -10.05
CA PRO A 134 -22.09 -3.99 -9.73
C PRO A 134 -21.30 -3.41 -10.93
N GLU A 135 -21.70 -3.78 -12.16
CA GLU A 135 -21.02 -3.35 -13.38
C GLU A 135 -21.12 -1.84 -13.63
N ASP A 136 -22.21 -1.19 -13.19
CA ASP A 136 -22.42 0.26 -13.29
C ASP A 136 -21.34 1.05 -12.51
N TYR A 137 -20.69 0.39 -11.55
CA TYR A 137 -19.64 0.97 -10.69
C TYR A 137 -18.22 0.50 -11.03
N SER A 138 -18.07 -0.30 -12.09
CA SER A 138 -16.78 -0.88 -12.50
C SER A 138 -15.70 0.18 -12.77
N ASN A 139 -16.10 1.37 -13.22
CA ASN A 139 -15.22 2.52 -13.49
C ASN A 139 -15.45 3.70 -12.53
N THR A 140 -16.16 3.49 -11.42
CA THR A 140 -16.44 4.54 -10.43
C THR A 140 -15.40 4.51 -9.32
N LEU A 141 -14.77 5.65 -9.06
CA LEU A 141 -13.84 5.85 -7.95
C LEU A 141 -14.60 6.09 -6.64
N PHE A 142 -14.07 5.47 -5.59
CA PHE A 142 -14.53 5.64 -4.22
C PHE A 142 -13.36 5.96 -3.30
N ILE A 143 -13.65 6.63 -2.19
CA ILE A 143 -12.73 6.76 -1.07
C ILE A 143 -13.07 5.73 -0.02
N CYS A 144 -12.06 4.98 0.42
CA CYS A 144 -12.14 4.10 1.57
C CYS A 144 -11.12 4.52 2.64
N ARG A 145 -11.52 4.49 3.91
CA ARG A 145 -10.62 4.66 5.05
C ARG A 145 -10.35 3.32 5.72
N ILE A 146 -9.07 2.95 5.83
CA ILE A 146 -8.61 1.74 6.51
C ILE A 146 -8.74 1.91 8.02
N VAL A 147 -9.69 1.20 8.61
CA VAL A 147 -10.01 1.27 10.05
C VAL A 147 -9.07 0.36 10.83
N ASP A 148 -8.97 -0.91 10.43
CA ASP A 148 -8.24 -1.94 11.16
C ASP A 148 -7.61 -2.97 10.22
N TRP A 149 -6.58 -3.68 10.69
CA TRP A 149 -6.03 -4.84 10.01
C TRP A 149 -5.61 -5.89 11.04
N LYS A 150 -6.48 -6.89 11.18
CA LYS A 150 -6.28 -8.00 12.12
C LYS A 150 -5.26 -9.00 11.61
N GLU A 151 -4.56 -9.64 12.55
CA GLU A 151 -3.52 -10.64 12.27
C GLU A 151 -4.03 -11.90 11.59
N ASP A 152 -5.30 -12.25 11.78
CA ASP A 152 -5.96 -13.41 11.19
C ASP A 152 -6.53 -13.14 9.78
N SER A 153 -6.40 -11.90 9.29
CA SER A 153 -6.96 -11.47 8.01
C SER A 153 -5.89 -11.06 7.00
N ASN A 154 -5.98 -11.61 5.79
CA ASN A 154 -5.13 -11.20 4.66
C ASN A 154 -5.50 -9.82 4.11
N PHE A 155 -6.70 -9.33 4.40
CA PHE A 155 -7.21 -8.04 3.93
C PHE A 155 -7.50 -7.12 5.10
N ALA A 156 -7.33 -5.83 4.89
CA ALA A 156 -7.70 -4.84 5.89
C ALA A 156 -9.22 -4.74 6.02
N THR A 157 -9.69 -4.09 7.07
CA THR A 157 -11.09 -3.65 7.21
C THR A 157 -11.15 -2.16 6.96
N GLY A 158 -12.04 -1.76 6.05
CA GLY A 158 -12.23 -0.38 5.65
C GLY A 158 -13.67 0.07 5.79
N GLN A 159 -13.84 1.38 5.84
CA GLN A 159 -15.14 2.03 5.72
C GLN A 159 -15.18 2.81 4.41
N LEU A 160 -16.22 2.61 3.60
CA LEU A 160 -16.41 3.38 2.39
C LEU A 160 -16.93 4.77 2.78
N ALA A 161 -16.24 5.83 2.37
CA ALA A 161 -16.60 7.19 2.74
C ALA A 161 -17.59 7.80 1.74
N LYS A 162 -17.25 7.76 0.45
CA LYS A 162 -18.13 8.25 -0.63
C LYS A 162 -17.68 7.79 -2.02
N SER A 163 -18.58 7.94 -2.97
CA SER A 163 -18.28 7.92 -4.41
C SER A 163 -17.73 9.27 -4.85
N LEU A 164 -16.66 9.27 -5.64
CA LEU A 164 -16.05 10.48 -6.22
C LEU A 164 -16.60 10.76 -7.62
N GLY A 165 -16.72 9.74 -8.46
CA GLY A 165 -17.13 9.88 -9.86
C GLY A 165 -16.41 8.88 -10.75
N GLN A 166 -16.40 9.11 -12.06
CA GLN A 166 -15.75 8.23 -13.03
C GLN A 166 -14.23 8.36 -12.95
N ALA A 167 -13.52 7.24 -13.02
CA ALA A 167 -12.06 7.22 -13.11
C ALA A 167 -11.60 7.90 -14.41
N GLY A 168 -10.50 8.66 -14.32
CA GLY A 168 -9.96 9.46 -15.42
C GLY A 168 -10.56 10.85 -15.59
N GLU A 169 -11.65 11.18 -14.88
CA GLU A 169 -12.19 12.55 -14.85
C GLU A 169 -11.37 13.43 -13.89
N ILE A 170 -11.18 14.70 -14.26
CA ILE A 170 -10.28 15.62 -13.53
C ILE A 170 -10.76 15.86 -12.09
N GLU A 171 -12.04 16.15 -11.88
CA GLU A 171 -12.57 16.51 -10.56
C GLU A 171 -12.54 15.31 -9.58
N PRO A 172 -13.02 14.10 -9.93
CA PRO A 172 -12.90 12.93 -9.06
C PRO A 172 -11.46 12.55 -8.71
N GLU A 173 -10.54 12.60 -9.68
CA GLU A 173 -9.12 12.28 -9.44
C GLU A 173 -8.46 13.32 -8.52
N THR A 174 -8.73 14.61 -8.74
CA THR A 174 -8.20 15.70 -7.91
C THR A 174 -8.69 15.59 -6.47
N GLU A 175 -9.99 15.37 -6.28
CA GLU A 175 -10.55 15.14 -4.96
C GLU A 175 -9.96 13.89 -4.29
N GLY A 176 -9.77 12.82 -5.06
CA GLY A 176 -9.14 11.58 -4.60
C GLY A 176 -7.73 11.80 -4.05
N ILE A 177 -6.90 12.54 -4.79
CA ILE A 177 -5.53 12.89 -4.38
C ILE A 177 -5.55 13.72 -3.09
N LEU A 178 -6.39 14.75 -3.00
CA LEU A 178 -6.47 15.58 -1.80
C LEU A 178 -6.84 14.76 -0.56
N MET A 179 -7.82 13.86 -0.69
CA MET A 179 -8.24 12.98 0.41
C MET A 179 -7.18 11.95 0.80
N GLU A 180 -6.50 11.34 -0.17
CA GLU A 180 -5.46 10.35 0.07
C GLU A 180 -4.26 10.93 0.82
N TYR A 181 -3.92 12.19 0.56
CA TYR A 181 -2.82 12.88 1.24
C TYR A 181 -3.26 13.65 2.50
N GLY A 182 -4.55 13.55 2.88
CA GLY A 182 -5.07 14.21 4.09
C GLY A 182 -5.07 15.74 4.00
N VAL A 183 -5.23 16.28 2.79
CA VAL A 183 -5.37 17.72 2.56
C VAL A 183 -6.81 18.12 2.86
N ASP A 184 -7.00 19.07 3.78
CA ASP A 184 -8.30 19.67 4.04
C ASP A 184 -8.59 20.74 2.98
N PHE A 185 -9.68 20.53 2.24
CA PHE A 185 -10.18 21.44 1.20
C PHE A 185 -11.60 21.92 1.51
N SER A 186 -12.05 21.75 2.76
CA SER A 186 -13.32 22.32 3.21
C SER A 186 -13.27 23.85 3.29
N ASP A 187 -14.44 24.48 3.24
CA ASP A 187 -14.54 25.92 3.45
C ASP A 187 -14.07 26.29 4.86
N PHE A 188 -13.48 27.49 4.99
CA PHE A 188 -13.06 27.99 6.30
C PHE A 188 -14.24 28.12 7.26
N SER A 189 -14.03 27.70 8.50
CA SER A 189 -15.01 27.81 9.58
C SER A 189 -15.39 29.28 9.85
N PRO A 190 -16.64 29.58 10.28
CA PRO A 190 -17.07 30.95 10.60
C PRO A 190 -16.13 31.68 11.56
N GLU A 191 -15.56 30.98 12.55
CA GLU A 191 -14.63 31.51 13.54
C GLU A 191 -13.31 31.98 12.91
N ALA A 192 -12.87 31.30 11.84
CA ALA A 192 -11.70 31.72 11.07
C ALA A 192 -12.01 32.95 10.21
N LEU A 193 -13.23 33.04 9.68
CA LEU A 193 -13.71 34.19 8.91
C LEU A 193 -13.91 35.44 9.78
N GLU A 194 -14.29 35.28 11.05
CA GLU A 194 -14.40 36.38 12.02
C GLU A 194 -13.05 37.06 12.31
N CYS A 195 -11.94 36.33 12.15
CA CYS A 195 -10.59 36.88 12.29
C CYS A 195 -10.19 37.82 11.13
N LEU A 196 -10.97 37.83 10.03
CA LEU A 196 -10.74 38.74 8.91
C LEU A 196 -11.13 40.18 9.27
N PRO A 197 -10.53 41.19 8.62
CA PRO A 197 -10.99 42.57 8.77
C PRO A 197 -12.44 42.75 8.33
N GLN A 198 -13.31 43.15 9.26
CA GLN A 198 -14.76 43.26 9.04
C GLN A 198 -15.17 44.53 8.27
N ASN A 199 -14.32 45.55 8.25
CA ASN A 199 -14.58 46.81 7.55
C ASN A 199 -14.16 46.71 6.08
N LEU A 200 -15.13 46.44 5.18
CA LEU A 200 -14.92 46.36 3.74
C LEU A 200 -15.54 47.55 3.00
N PRO A 201 -14.84 48.15 2.00
CA PRO A 201 -13.50 47.81 1.53
C PRO A 201 -12.42 48.14 2.57
N TRP A 202 -11.46 47.24 2.75
CA TRP A 202 -10.40 47.41 3.73
C TRP A 202 -9.43 48.51 3.31
N VAL A 203 -9.13 49.43 4.23
CA VAL A 203 -8.15 50.51 4.05
C VAL A 203 -7.19 50.50 5.23
N ILE A 204 -5.90 50.74 4.96
CA ILE A 204 -4.87 50.84 5.99
C ILE A 204 -5.20 52.04 6.90
N PRO A 205 -5.27 51.87 8.23
CA PRO A 205 -5.47 52.97 9.16
C PRO A 205 -4.37 54.04 9.03
N SER A 206 -4.74 55.31 9.06
CA SER A 206 -3.80 56.45 8.93
C SER A 206 -2.66 56.42 9.96
N GLY A 207 -2.94 55.94 11.18
CA GLY A 207 -1.93 55.76 12.22
C GLY A 207 -0.88 54.68 11.89
N GLU A 208 -1.24 53.64 11.13
CA GLU A 208 -0.28 52.63 10.65
C GLU A 208 0.56 53.17 9.49
N LEU A 209 -0.03 53.97 8.60
CA LEU A 209 0.69 54.63 7.51
C LEU A 209 1.81 55.55 8.01
N ALA A 210 1.58 56.30 9.10
CA ALA A 210 2.59 57.20 9.66
C ALA A 210 3.76 56.47 10.35
N LYS A 211 3.52 55.25 10.86
CA LYS A 211 4.55 54.44 11.56
C LYS A 211 5.42 53.64 10.60
N ARG A 212 4.85 53.21 9.47
CA ARG A 212 5.55 52.37 8.48
C ARG A 212 6.33 53.25 7.52
N ARG A 213 7.50 52.79 7.07
CA ARG A 213 8.24 53.47 6.01
C ARG A 213 7.46 53.37 4.71
N ASP A 214 7.16 54.52 4.10
CA ASP A 214 6.48 54.58 2.82
C ASP A 214 7.47 54.31 1.67
N LEU A 215 7.12 53.35 0.78
CA LEU A 215 7.90 52.94 -0.39
C LEU A 215 7.05 52.94 -1.69
N ARG A 216 5.88 53.55 -1.66
CA ARG A 216 5.01 53.72 -2.84
C ARG A 216 5.54 54.85 -3.72
#